data_AF-A0A1Y4BIF5-F1
#
_entry.id   AF-A0A1Y4BIF5-F1
#
_cell.length_a   1.000
_cell.length_b   1.000
_cell.length_c   1.000
_cell.angle_alpha   90.00
_cell.angle_beta   90.00
_cell.angle_gamma   90.00
#
_symmetry.space_group_name_H-M   'P 1'
#
loop_
_entity.id
_entity.type
_entity.pdbx_description
1 polymer ?
#
loop_
_entity_poly.entity_id
_entity_poly.type
_entity_poly.pdbx_seq_one_letter_code
_entity_poly.pdbx_strand_id
1 'polypeptide(L)'
;MKSIGSFQITGMTISGFKCYEEAAHLTFGNPTVITGGNGRGKSSIADAIAFAVTGLPFFGERGIDRLHCETNPNLMVAMYFVDGEGQNHELTRTRQKSRMTITYDGYEIRQHDLNEMFGEKDVFLSIFNPLYFIEELGDDGKKLLERHLPAISHEQVLAALSESVRASLENESILSPETYLKRRREEIRDLEQNVIYLNGQKDLLDTQRASGAENLRALQDRHDTAGYPPMTRSSSPAMRRSRTTTPTRS
;
A
#
# COMPACT_ATOMS: atom_id res chain seq x y z
N MET A 1 26.53 -4.10 3.69
CA MET A 1 27.48 -2.98 3.42
C MET A 1 26.96 -1.69 4.07
N LYS A 2 27.78 -0.64 4.22
CA LYS A 2 27.30 0.67 4.73
C LYS A 2 26.57 1.42 3.61
N SER A 3 25.39 1.98 3.92
CA SER A 3 24.66 2.81 2.96
C SER A 3 25.42 4.09 2.61
N ILE A 4 25.45 4.44 1.33
CA ILE A 4 26.08 5.64 0.81
C ILE A 4 25.00 6.72 0.70
N GLY A 5 24.99 7.66 1.65
CA GLY A 5 23.99 8.74 1.69
C GLY A 5 24.14 9.77 0.58
N SER A 6 25.37 9.98 0.10
CA SER A 6 25.68 10.87 -1.03
C SER A 6 26.98 10.42 -1.68
N PHE A 7 27.12 10.64 -2.98
CA PHE A 7 28.38 10.41 -3.70
C PHE A 7 28.46 11.31 -4.94
N GLN A 8 29.67 11.50 -5.45
CA GLN A 8 29.94 12.17 -6.72
C GLN A 8 30.74 11.24 -7.62
N ILE A 9 30.22 10.94 -8.81
CA ILE A 9 30.96 10.19 -9.82
C ILE A 9 32.06 11.11 -10.38
N THR A 10 33.31 10.67 -10.31
CA THR A 10 34.50 11.43 -10.73
C THR A 10 35.09 10.93 -12.04
N GLY A 11 34.75 9.71 -12.45
CA GLY A 11 35.18 9.17 -13.73
C GLY A 11 34.62 7.79 -13.99
N MET A 12 34.96 7.25 -15.15
CA MET A 12 34.57 5.91 -15.55
C MET A 12 35.53 5.36 -16.61
N THR A 13 35.85 4.08 -16.54
CA THR A 13 36.49 3.33 -17.62
C THR A 13 35.46 2.39 -18.25
N ILE A 14 35.31 2.44 -19.57
CA ILE A 14 34.33 1.64 -20.32
C ILE A 14 35.05 0.86 -21.42
N SER A 15 34.75 -0.43 -21.58
CA SER A 15 35.16 -1.22 -22.74
C SER A 15 34.15 -2.32 -23.07
N GLY A 16 34.08 -2.71 -24.35
CA GLY A 16 33.11 -3.67 -24.86
C GLY A 16 31.63 -3.30 -24.62
N PHE A 17 31.33 -2.02 -24.48
CA PHE A 17 30.00 -1.51 -24.12
C PHE A 17 29.42 -0.62 -25.22
N LYS A 18 28.36 -1.08 -25.89
CA LYS A 18 27.75 -0.41 -27.05
C LYS A 18 28.80 0.02 -28.09
N CYS A 19 28.98 1.33 -28.28
CA CYS A 19 29.94 1.92 -29.21
C CYS A 19 31.37 2.07 -28.66
N TYR A 20 31.61 1.73 -27.39
CA TYR A 20 32.93 1.72 -26.76
C TYR A 20 33.55 0.33 -26.91
N GLU A 21 34.06 0.01 -28.10
CA GLU A 21 34.75 -1.25 -28.38
C GLU A 21 36.06 -1.36 -27.58
N GLU A 22 36.92 -0.36 -27.74
CA GLU A 22 38.17 -0.19 -27.01
C GLU A 22 37.96 0.52 -25.67
N ALA A 23 38.94 0.39 -24.78
CA ALA A 23 38.91 1.05 -23.49
C ALA A 23 38.91 2.58 -23.63
N ALA A 24 37.88 3.21 -23.07
CA ALA A 24 37.76 4.65 -22.97
C ALA A 24 37.75 5.09 -21.51
N HIS A 25 38.57 6.07 -21.19
CA HIS A 25 38.61 6.70 -19.87
C HIS A 25 37.89 8.05 -19.92
N LEU A 26 36.89 8.20 -19.07
CA LEU A 26 36.09 9.40 -18.94
C LEU A 26 36.34 10.01 -17.56
N THR A 27 36.49 11.33 -17.51
CA THR A 27 36.62 12.09 -16.27
C THR A 27 35.43 13.03 -16.15
N PHE A 28 34.84 13.08 -14.96
CA PHE A 28 33.68 13.90 -14.65
C PHE A 28 34.03 14.92 -13.57
N GLY A 29 33.83 16.20 -13.88
CA GLY A 29 33.79 17.29 -12.91
C GLY A 29 32.36 17.60 -12.46
N ASN A 30 32.20 18.64 -11.65
CA ASN A 30 30.89 19.13 -11.21
C ASN A 30 30.74 20.63 -11.52
N PRO A 31 29.91 21.04 -12.52
CA PRO A 31 29.13 20.20 -13.43
C PRO A 31 29.96 19.64 -14.60
N THR A 32 29.48 18.55 -15.22
CA THR A 32 30.00 18.04 -16.51
C THR A 32 28.91 18.10 -17.58
N VAL A 33 29.28 18.58 -18.78
CA VAL A 33 28.38 18.60 -19.95
C VAL A 33 28.92 17.67 -21.03
N ILE A 34 28.14 16.66 -21.39
CA ILE A 34 28.49 15.69 -22.43
C ILE A 34 27.84 16.12 -23.75
N THR A 35 28.66 16.45 -24.75
CA THR A 35 28.20 16.90 -26.08
C THR A 35 28.68 15.96 -27.19
N GLY A 36 28.05 16.04 -28.36
CA GLY A 36 28.41 15.23 -29.52
C GLY A 36 27.22 15.02 -30.46
N GLY A 37 27.49 14.62 -31.70
CA GLY A 37 26.45 14.31 -32.69
C GLY A 37 25.56 13.12 -32.29
N ASN A 38 24.46 12.92 -33.01
CA ASN A 38 23.60 11.75 -32.83
C ASN A 38 24.37 10.45 -33.10
N GLY A 39 24.09 9.40 -32.33
CA GLY A 39 24.76 8.10 -32.46
C GLY A 39 26.23 8.05 -31.99
N ARG A 40 26.76 9.10 -31.37
CA ARG A 40 28.17 9.16 -30.90
C ARG A 40 28.40 8.63 -29.48
N GLY A 41 27.44 7.91 -28.90
CA GLY A 41 27.62 7.26 -27.59
C GLY A 41 27.28 8.08 -26.35
N LYS A 42 26.70 9.28 -26.50
CA LYS A 42 26.27 10.11 -25.36
C LYS A 42 25.37 9.35 -24.39
N SER A 43 24.30 8.74 -24.90
CA SER A 43 23.37 7.93 -24.10
C SER A 43 24.04 6.69 -23.53
N SER A 44 25.03 6.12 -24.24
CA SER A 44 25.80 4.96 -23.76
C SER A 44 26.56 5.25 -22.47
N ILE A 45 26.98 6.49 -22.21
CA ILE A 45 27.62 6.88 -20.94
C ILE A 45 26.61 6.77 -19.78
N ALA A 46 25.38 7.26 -20.00
CA ALA A 46 24.32 7.17 -18.99
C ALA A 46 23.93 5.70 -18.71
N ASP A 47 23.82 4.89 -19.77
CA ASP A 47 23.59 3.46 -19.64
C ASP A 47 24.71 2.73 -18.90
N ALA A 48 25.97 3.12 -19.11
CA ALA A 48 27.11 2.50 -18.42
C ALA A 48 27.07 2.78 -16.91
N ILE A 49 26.73 4.02 -16.50
CA ILE A 49 26.57 4.37 -15.07
C ILE A 49 25.43 3.56 -14.45
N ALA A 50 24.25 3.53 -15.10
CA ALA A 50 23.11 2.74 -14.65
C ALA A 50 23.47 1.25 -14.54
N PHE A 51 24.20 0.73 -15.53
CA PHE A 51 24.61 -0.66 -15.59
C PHE A 51 25.61 -1.03 -14.49
N ALA A 52 26.58 -0.17 -14.19
CA ALA A 52 27.56 -0.43 -13.12
C ALA A 52 26.86 -0.73 -11.78
N VAL A 53 25.86 0.09 -11.43
CA VAL A 53 25.14 0.01 -10.15
C VAL A 53 24.03 -1.04 -10.17
N THR A 54 23.17 -1.04 -11.19
CA THR A 54 21.93 -1.84 -11.20
C THR A 54 22.03 -3.10 -12.04
N GLY A 55 22.97 -3.16 -12.98
CA GLY A 55 23.01 -4.19 -14.02
C GLY A 55 21.99 -3.99 -15.14
N LEU A 56 21.29 -2.86 -15.15
CA LEU A 56 20.28 -2.50 -16.13
C LEU A 56 20.66 -1.21 -16.87
N PRO A 57 20.12 -1.00 -18.08
CA PRO A 57 20.24 0.27 -18.81
C PRO A 57 19.58 1.45 -18.08
N PHE A 58 19.75 2.65 -18.65
CA PHE A 58 19.27 3.92 -18.11
C PHE A 58 17.75 4.01 -17.88
N PHE A 59 16.97 3.23 -18.63
CA PHE A 59 15.51 3.09 -18.46
C PHE A 59 15.09 1.76 -17.81
N GLY A 60 16.04 1.00 -17.27
CA GLY A 60 15.73 -0.19 -16.47
C GLY A 60 15.15 -1.38 -17.24
N GLU A 61 15.09 -1.33 -18.57
CA GLU A 61 14.55 -2.41 -19.39
C GLU A 61 15.37 -3.70 -19.29
N ARG A 62 14.69 -4.86 -19.38
CA ARG A 62 15.36 -6.16 -19.31
C ARG A 62 16.07 -6.48 -20.62
N GLY A 63 17.30 -6.99 -20.51
CA GLY A 63 18.07 -7.48 -21.65
C GLY A 63 19.41 -6.76 -21.77
N ILE A 64 20.42 -7.32 -21.09
CA ILE A 64 21.78 -6.78 -21.11
C ILE A 64 22.44 -6.91 -22.48
N ASP A 65 21.94 -7.78 -23.36
CA ASP A 65 22.54 -8.05 -24.68
C ASP A 65 22.63 -6.79 -25.57
N ARG A 66 21.73 -5.81 -25.38
CA ARG A 66 21.79 -4.50 -26.07
C ARG A 66 22.90 -3.58 -25.56
N LEU A 67 23.51 -3.90 -24.44
CA LEU A 67 24.63 -3.16 -23.86
C LEU A 67 25.97 -3.67 -24.39
N HIS A 68 26.00 -4.84 -25.03
CA HIS A 68 27.22 -5.42 -25.57
C HIS A 68 27.66 -4.75 -26.86
N CYS A 69 28.98 -4.68 -27.03
CA CYS A 69 29.57 -4.49 -28.35
C CYS A 69 29.53 -5.82 -29.12
N GLU A 70 29.12 -5.80 -30.39
CA GLU A 70 29.02 -7.03 -31.20
C GLU A 70 30.38 -7.70 -31.43
N THR A 71 31.46 -6.91 -31.48
CA THR A 71 32.82 -7.37 -31.78
C THR A 71 33.60 -7.77 -30.53
N ASN A 72 33.21 -7.29 -29.34
CA ASN A 72 33.91 -7.58 -28.09
C ASN A 72 33.00 -8.35 -27.11
N PRO A 73 33.28 -9.65 -26.88
CA PRO A 73 32.48 -10.47 -25.97
C PRO A 73 32.71 -10.14 -24.48
N ASN A 74 33.76 -9.36 -24.17
CA ASN A 74 34.09 -8.97 -22.81
C ASN A 74 33.64 -7.52 -22.58
N LEU A 75 32.72 -7.34 -21.65
CA LEU A 75 32.21 -6.03 -21.26
C LEU A 75 32.80 -5.65 -19.91
N MET A 76 33.25 -4.41 -19.78
CA MET A 76 33.70 -3.84 -18.51
C MET A 76 33.22 -2.40 -18.37
N VAL A 77 32.66 -2.11 -17.20
CA VAL A 77 32.42 -0.74 -16.74
C VAL A 77 33.01 -0.62 -15.34
N ALA A 78 34.00 0.26 -15.19
CA ALA A 78 34.58 0.65 -13.90
C ALA A 78 34.19 2.09 -13.60
N MET A 79 33.35 2.30 -12.59
CA MET A 79 32.87 3.61 -12.15
C MET A 79 33.69 4.08 -10.95
N TYR A 80 34.23 5.30 -11.03
CA TYR A 80 34.97 5.94 -9.94
C TYR A 80 34.11 7.02 -9.30
N PHE A 81 34.04 7.03 -7.98
CA PHE A 81 33.26 8.02 -7.25
C PHE A 81 33.88 8.35 -5.89
N VAL A 82 33.51 9.50 -5.36
CA VAL A 82 33.83 9.95 -4.00
C VAL A 82 32.55 9.87 -3.17
N ASP A 83 32.59 9.22 -2.01
CA ASP A 83 31.45 9.14 -1.11
C ASP A 83 31.25 10.43 -0.28
N GLY A 84 30.21 10.47 0.54
CA GLY A 84 29.91 11.61 1.42
C GLY A 84 30.95 11.86 2.52
N GLU A 85 31.86 10.91 2.76
CA GLU A 85 32.97 11.02 3.71
C GLU A 85 34.27 11.46 3.02
N GLY A 86 34.26 11.64 1.70
CA GLY A 86 35.43 12.02 0.91
C GLY A 86 36.34 10.86 0.52
N GLN A 87 35.90 9.62 0.68
CA GLN A 87 36.67 8.42 0.31
C GLN A 87 36.47 8.10 -1.18
N ASN A 88 37.56 7.75 -1.87
CA ASN A 88 37.52 7.32 -3.26
C ASN A 88 37.18 5.83 -3.33
N HIS A 89 36.27 5.48 -4.23
CA HIS A 89 35.85 4.12 -4.46
C HIS A 89 35.86 3.76 -5.95
N GLU A 90 36.06 2.48 -6.22
CA GLU A 90 35.93 1.88 -7.54
C GLU A 90 34.86 0.78 -7.52
N LEU A 91 33.82 0.97 -8.34
CA LEU A 91 32.82 -0.05 -8.62
C LEU A 91 33.00 -0.57 -10.05
N THR A 92 33.39 -1.83 -10.16
CA THR A 92 33.62 -2.46 -11.47
C THR A 92 32.65 -3.59 -11.71
N ARG A 93 31.95 -3.54 -12.84
CA ARG A 93 31.08 -4.61 -13.35
C ARG A 93 31.65 -5.15 -14.64
N THR A 94 31.89 -6.46 -14.68
CA THR A 94 32.43 -7.15 -15.84
C THR A 94 31.51 -8.29 -16.27
N ARG A 95 31.41 -8.50 -17.58
CA ARG A 95 30.88 -9.74 -18.16
C ARG A 95 31.96 -10.34 -19.04
N GLN A 96 32.48 -11.49 -18.63
CA GLN A 96 33.39 -12.30 -19.43
C GLN A 96 32.66 -13.57 -19.85
N LYS A 97 32.50 -13.76 -21.16
CA LYS A 97 31.66 -14.83 -21.73
C LYS A 97 30.22 -14.74 -21.16
N SER A 98 29.83 -15.67 -20.30
CA SER A 98 28.51 -15.73 -19.66
C SER A 98 28.52 -15.34 -18.19
N ARG A 99 29.69 -15.13 -17.57
CA ARG A 99 29.79 -14.81 -16.15
C ARG A 99 29.79 -13.29 -15.94
N MET A 100 28.84 -12.82 -15.14
CA MET A 100 28.82 -11.46 -14.59
C MET A 100 29.54 -11.45 -13.25
N THR A 101 30.43 -10.48 -13.04
CA THR A 101 31.16 -10.26 -11.78
C THR A 101 31.11 -8.78 -11.42
N ILE A 102 30.91 -8.49 -10.14
CA ILE A 102 30.89 -7.15 -9.58
C ILE A 102 31.99 -7.07 -8.53
N THR A 103 32.85 -6.08 -8.62
CA THR A 103 33.89 -5.81 -7.62
C THR A 103 33.76 -4.39 -7.09
N TYR A 104 33.94 -4.24 -5.78
CA TYR A 104 33.95 -2.97 -5.06
C TYR A 104 35.29 -2.84 -4.34
N ASP A 105 36.08 -1.82 -4.67
CA ASP A 105 37.43 -1.61 -4.14
C ASP A 105 38.32 -2.87 -4.21
N GLY A 106 38.17 -3.63 -5.30
CA GLY A 106 38.91 -4.88 -5.55
C GLY A 106 38.30 -6.15 -4.94
N TYR A 107 37.22 -6.06 -4.17
CA TYR A 107 36.54 -7.22 -3.57
C TYR A 107 35.30 -7.63 -4.36
N GLU A 108 35.13 -8.92 -4.67
CA GLU A 108 33.91 -9.42 -5.34
C GLU A 108 32.71 -9.32 -4.39
N ILE A 109 31.64 -8.66 -4.85
CA ILE A 109 30.40 -8.43 -4.09
C ILE A 109 29.17 -8.86 -4.89
N ARG A 110 28.00 -8.92 -4.24
CA ARG A 110 26.73 -9.28 -4.87
C ARG A 110 25.92 -8.04 -5.24
N GLN A 111 24.95 -8.19 -6.14
CA GLN A 111 23.98 -7.12 -6.43
C GLN A 111 23.20 -6.69 -5.17
N HIS A 112 22.95 -7.62 -4.24
CA HIS A 112 22.29 -7.29 -2.97
C HIS A 112 23.10 -6.27 -2.16
N ASP A 113 24.42 -6.41 -2.13
CA ASP A 113 25.31 -5.46 -1.44
C ASP A 113 25.25 -4.07 -2.08
N LEU A 114 25.15 -3.99 -3.41
CA LEU A 114 24.93 -2.71 -4.12
C LEU A 114 23.58 -2.09 -3.76
N ASN A 115 22.52 -2.91 -3.65
CA ASN A 115 21.20 -2.42 -3.29
C ASN A 115 21.17 -1.84 -1.86
N GLU A 116 21.95 -2.39 -0.93
CA GLU A 116 22.12 -1.82 0.41
C GLU A 116 22.91 -0.49 0.38
N MET A 117 23.90 -0.38 -0.51
CA MET A 117 24.75 0.81 -0.61
C MET A 117 24.06 1.98 -1.32
N PHE A 118 23.54 1.75 -2.52
CA PHE A 118 23.01 2.76 -3.43
C PHE A 118 21.47 2.82 -3.46
N GLY A 119 20.80 1.90 -2.78
CA GLY A 119 19.36 1.69 -2.89
C GLY A 119 18.99 0.65 -3.95
N GLU A 120 17.75 0.17 -3.91
CA GLU A 120 17.20 -0.73 -4.91
C GLU A 120 17.20 -0.07 -6.30
N LYS A 121 17.10 -0.87 -7.38
CA LYS A 121 17.19 -0.38 -8.77
C LYS A 121 16.27 0.82 -9.03
N ASP A 122 15.05 0.79 -8.51
CA ASP A 122 14.05 1.82 -8.78
C ASP A 122 14.35 3.11 -8.02
N VAL A 123 14.96 3.01 -6.83
CA VAL A 123 15.45 4.16 -6.06
C VAL A 123 16.59 4.83 -6.83
N PHE A 124 17.60 4.05 -7.19
CA PHE A 124 18.79 4.57 -7.86
C PHE A 124 18.44 5.20 -9.22
N LEU A 125 17.69 4.49 -10.07
CA LEU A 125 17.31 4.99 -11.39
C LEU A 125 16.41 6.22 -11.31
N SER A 126 15.53 6.32 -10.31
CA SER A 126 14.71 7.54 -10.11
C SER A 126 15.53 8.76 -9.71
N ILE A 127 16.60 8.57 -8.92
CA ILE A 127 17.52 9.66 -8.53
C ILE A 127 18.40 10.06 -9.72
N PHE A 128 18.93 9.06 -10.43
CA PHE A 128 19.87 9.29 -11.53
C PHE A 128 19.20 9.79 -12.81
N ASN A 129 17.98 9.34 -13.10
CA ASN A 129 17.19 9.70 -14.25
C ASN A 129 15.78 10.15 -13.82
N PRO A 130 15.53 11.46 -13.74
CA PRO A 130 14.20 11.97 -13.39
C PRO A 130 13.07 11.48 -14.32
N LEU A 131 13.38 11.14 -15.58
CA LEU A 131 12.39 10.59 -16.51
C LEU A 131 12.03 9.14 -16.18
N TYR A 132 12.93 8.36 -15.57
CA TYR A 132 12.62 7.00 -15.13
C TYR A 132 11.42 6.97 -14.19
N PHE A 133 11.39 7.89 -13.24
CA PHE A 133 10.30 8.00 -12.28
C PHE A 133 8.96 8.31 -12.95
N ILE A 134 8.97 9.13 -14.00
CA ILE A 134 7.76 9.61 -14.68
C ILE A 134 7.27 8.59 -15.72
N GLU A 135 8.18 8.05 -16.52
CA GLU A 135 7.87 7.27 -17.71
C GLU A 135 7.85 5.76 -17.45
N GLU A 136 8.71 5.25 -16.56
CA GLU A 136 8.86 3.80 -16.33
C GLU A 136 8.13 3.31 -15.09
N LEU A 137 8.14 4.08 -13.99
CA LEU A 137 7.52 3.64 -12.73
C LEU A 137 6.00 3.81 -12.69
N GLY A 138 5.45 4.85 -13.35
CA GLY A 138 4.01 5.10 -13.36
C GLY A 138 3.36 5.01 -11.96
N ASP A 139 2.37 4.14 -11.82
CA ASP A 139 1.63 3.93 -10.55
C ASP A 139 2.52 3.37 -9.41
N ASP A 140 3.59 2.64 -9.72
CA ASP A 140 4.52 2.11 -8.72
C ASP A 140 5.44 3.19 -8.15
N GLY A 141 5.58 4.34 -8.84
CA GLY A 141 6.32 5.50 -8.33
C GLY A 141 5.74 6.05 -7.04
N LYS A 142 4.41 6.01 -6.89
CA LYS A 142 3.74 6.38 -5.63
C LYS A 142 4.17 5.48 -4.47
N LYS A 143 4.21 4.17 -4.67
CA LYS A 143 4.63 3.20 -3.65
C LYS A 143 6.09 3.40 -3.26
N LEU A 144 6.95 3.72 -4.23
CA LEU A 144 8.35 4.05 -3.99
C LEU A 144 8.46 5.26 -3.06
N LEU A 145 7.72 6.34 -3.33
CA LEU A 145 7.69 7.52 -2.46
C LEU A 145 7.17 7.19 -1.06
N GLU A 146 6.05 6.48 -0.96
CA GLU A 146 5.44 6.10 0.32
C GLU A 146 6.41 5.33 1.23
N ARG A 147 7.29 4.49 0.66
CA ARG A 147 8.32 3.76 1.42
C ARG A 147 9.43 4.67 1.97
N HIS A 148 9.72 5.78 1.29
CA HIS A 148 10.78 6.71 1.67
C HIS A 148 10.28 7.94 2.43
N LEU A 149 8.98 8.16 2.50
CA LEU A 149 8.39 9.22 3.32
C LEU A 149 8.51 8.89 4.81
N PRO A 150 8.78 9.89 5.66
CA PRO A 150 8.81 9.68 7.10
C PRO A 150 7.43 9.24 7.61
N ALA A 151 7.41 8.25 8.48
CA ALA A 151 6.19 7.83 9.14
C ALA A 151 5.63 8.99 9.99
N ILE A 152 4.39 9.37 9.75
CA ILE A 152 3.69 10.38 10.56
C ILE A 152 3.02 9.64 11.72
N SER A 153 3.25 10.13 12.94
CA SER A 153 2.63 9.54 14.13
C SER A 153 1.12 9.80 14.17
N HIS A 154 0.37 8.90 14.80
CA HIS A 154 -1.08 9.07 14.98
C HIS A 154 -1.43 10.37 15.73
N GLU A 155 -0.64 10.73 16.74
CA GLU A 155 -0.79 11.97 17.51
C GLU A 155 -0.69 13.22 16.64
N GLN A 156 0.30 13.27 15.74
CA GLN A 156 0.46 14.39 14.80
C GLN A 156 -0.72 14.51 13.84
N VAL A 157 -1.26 13.38 13.38
CA VAL A 157 -2.47 13.37 12.54
C VAL A 157 -3.66 13.90 13.33
N LEU A 158 -3.92 13.39 14.55
CA LEU A 158 -5.02 13.86 15.40
C LEU A 158 -4.93 15.36 15.73
N ALA A 159 -3.71 15.86 15.98
CA ALA A 159 -3.46 17.28 16.27
C ALA A 159 -3.79 18.20 15.08
N ALA A 160 -3.70 17.69 13.84
CA ALA A 160 -4.07 18.43 12.63
C ALA A 160 -5.58 18.40 12.33
N LEU A 161 -6.36 17.52 12.97
CA LEU A 161 -7.80 17.41 12.79
C LEU A 161 -8.57 18.46 13.60
N SER A 162 -9.77 18.81 13.14
CA SER A 162 -10.71 19.66 13.88
C SER A 162 -11.13 18.99 15.19
N GLU A 163 -11.49 19.80 16.18
CA GLU A 163 -11.86 19.33 17.52
C GLU A 163 -12.99 18.28 17.51
N SER A 164 -14.00 18.48 16.66
CA SER A 164 -15.11 17.54 16.49
C SER A 164 -14.68 16.17 15.95
N VAL A 165 -13.73 16.14 15.02
CA VAL A 165 -13.23 14.90 14.41
C VAL A 165 -12.26 14.21 15.35
N ARG A 166 -11.42 14.97 16.05
CA ARG A 166 -10.49 14.46 17.07
C ARG A 166 -11.24 13.75 18.19
N ALA A 167 -12.25 14.40 18.79
CA ALA A 167 -13.06 13.80 19.85
C ALA A 167 -13.74 12.48 19.44
N SER A 168 -14.11 12.35 18.16
CA SER A 168 -14.75 11.15 17.61
C SER A 168 -13.75 10.00 17.36
N LEU A 169 -12.44 10.29 17.28
CA LEU A 169 -11.39 9.33 16.92
C LEU A 169 -10.41 9.05 18.06
N GLU A 170 -10.36 9.89 19.10
CA GLU A 170 -9.38 9.81 20.20
C GLU A 170 -9.42 8.49 20.98
N ASN A 171 -10.59 7.85 21.07
CA ASN A 171 -10.77 6.57 21.77
C ASN A 171 -10.75 5.36 20.83
N GLU A 172 -10.54 5.56 19.53
CA GLU A 172 -10.58 4.50 18.53
C GLU A 172 -9.16 3.98 18.26
N SER A 173 -8.95 2.68 18.40
CA SER A 173 -7.67 2.04 18.11
C SER A 173 -7.52 1.77 16.61
N ILE A 174 -6.91 2.72 15.90
CA ILE A 174 -6.69 2.62 14.45
C ILE A 174 -5.26 2.13 14.19
N LEU A 175 -5.06 0.81 14.20
CA LEU A 175 -3.77 0.20 13.79
C LEU A 175 -3.52 0.36 12.28
N SER A 176 -4.58 0.24 11.48
CA SER A 176 -4.54 0.44 10.02
C SER A 176 -5.83 1.14 9.57
N PRO A 177 -5.74 2.30 8.91
CA PRO A 177 -6.90 2.99 8.37
C PRO A 177 -7.75 2.13 7.44
N GLU A 178 -7.11 1.33 6.57
CA GLU A 178 -7.82 0.47 5.62
C GLU A 178 -8.62 -0.63 6.31
N THR A 179 -8.00 -1.31 7.27
CA THR A 179 -8.65 -2.39 8.03
C THR A 179 -9.79 -1.84 8.88
N TYR A 180 -9.58 -0.67 9.50
CA TYR A 180 -10.60 0.00 10.29
C TYR A 180 -11.81 0.39 9.42
N LEU A 181 -11.57 1.01 8.25
CA LEU A 181 -12.64 1.36 7.32
C LEU A 181 -13.38 0.13 6.79
N LYS A 182 -12.68 -0.96 6.50
CA LYS A 182 -13.30 -2.21 6.06
C LYS A 182 -14.23 -2.76 7.14
N ARG A 183 -13.76 -2.84 8.38
CA ARG A 183 -14.55 -3.30 9.52
C ARG A 183 -15.78 -2.41 9.75
N ARG A 184 -15.62 -1.08 9.72
CA ARG A 184 -16.75 -0.16 9.87
C ARG A 184 -17.78 -0.31 8.73
N ARG A 185 -17.34 -0.54 7.49
CA ARG A 185 -18.25 -0.83 6.37
C ARG A 185 -19.00 -2.14 6.55
N GLU A 186 -18.36 -3.16 7.13
CA GLU A 186 -19.03 -4.42 7.47
C GLU A 186 -20.05 -4.21 8.59
N GLU A 187 -19.69 -3.51 9.67
CA GLU A 187 -20.60 -3.18 10.77
C GLU A 187 -21.83 -2.39 10.27
N ILE A 188 -21.64 -1.43 9.36
CA ILE A 188 -22.76 -0.68 8.75
C ILE A 188 -23.71 -1.62 8.01
N ARG A 189 -23.18 -2.54 7.18
CA ARG A 189 -24.01 -3.50 6.44
C ARG A 189 -24.80 -4.42 7.36
N ASP A 190 -24.17 -4.90 8.43
CA ASP A 190 -24.83 -5.77 9.41
C ASP A 190 -25.97 -5.01 10.13
N LEU A 191 -25.74 -3.76 10.50
CA LEU A 191 -26.76 -2.91 11.11
C LEU A 191 -27.91 -2.61 10.14
N GLU A 192 -27.62 -2.28 8.88
CA GLU A 192 -28.62 -2.08 7.83
C GLU A 192 -29.49 -3.34 7.63
N GLN A 193 -28.86 -4.51 7.59
CA GLN A 193 -29.56 -5.79 7.47
C GLN A 193 -30.47 -6.06 8.68
N ASN A 194 -29.99 -5.75 9.89
CA ASN A 194 -30.78 -5.88 11.12
C ASN A 194 -31.98 -4.94 11.14
N VAL A 195 -31.81 -3.70 10.66
CA VAL A 195 -32.92 -2.73 10.54
C VAL A 195 -33.99 -3.26 9.58
N ILE A 196 -33.59 -3.79 8.42
CA ILE A 196 -34.54 -4.40 7.46
C ILE A 196 -35.29 -5.56 8.12
N TYR A 197 -34.57 -6.45 8.81
CA TYR A 197 -35.17 -7.59 9.49
C TYR A 197 -36.19 -7.17 10.57
N LEU A 198 -35.81 -6.22 11.43
CA LEU A 198 -36.68 -5.73 12.50
C LEU A 198 -37.91 -4.99 11.96
N ASN A 199 -37.76 -4.23 10.87
CA ASN A 199 -38.90 -3.62 10.19
C ASN A 199 -39.85 -4.69 9.63
N GLY A 200 -39.32 -5.76 9.01
CA GLY A 200 -40.13 -6.89 8.56
C GLY A 200 -40.89 -7.60 9.70
N GLN A 201 -40.26 -7.79 10.86
CA GLN A 201 -40.95 -8.33 12.04
C GLN A 201 -42.06 -7.40 12.54
N LYS A 202 -41.81 -6.10 12.56
CA LYS A 202 -42.80 -5.10 12.98
C LYS A 202 -44.02 -5.12 12.05
N ASP A 203 -43.80 -5.12 10.75
CA ASP A 203 -44.89 -5.16 9.75
C ASP A 203 -45.74 -6.43 9.88
N LEU A 204 -45.09 -7.57 10.15
CA LEU A 204 -45.78 -8.84 10.41
C LEU A 204 -46.65 -8.76 11.67
N LEU A 205 -46.12 -8.21 12.76
CA LEU A 205 -46.86 -8.03 14.01
C LEU A 205 -48.04 -7.08 13.84
N ASP A 206 -47.88 -6.00 13.08
CA ASP A 206 -48.95 -5.05 12.81
C ASP A 206 -50.06 -5.68 11.94
N THR A 207 -49.70 -6.53 10.97
CA THR A 207 -50.66 -7.31 10.17
C THR A 207 -51.41 -8.34 11.02
N GLN A 208 -50.72 -9.02 11.94
CA GLN A 208 -51.35 -9.95 12.89
C GLN A 208 -52.31 -9.24 13.85
N ARG A 209 -51.95 -8.03 14.32
CA ARG A 209 -52.84 -7.20 15.15
C ARG A 209 -54.09 -6.77 14.39
N ALA A 210 -53.94 -6.33 13.15
CA ALA A 210 -55.07 -5.91 12.31
C ALA A 210 -56.03 -7.07 12.05
N SER A 211 -55.52 -8.22 11.60
CA SER A 211 -56.32 -9.43 11.37
C SER A 211 -56.94 -9.99 12.65
N GLY A 212 -56.22 -9.95 13.78
CA GLY A 212 -56.76 -10.30 15.09
C GLY A 212 -57.92 -9.40 15.52
N ALA A 213 -57.81 -8.09 15.29
CA ALA A 213 -58.88 -7.14 15.58
C ALA A 213 -60.10 -7.34 14.67
N GLU A 214 -59.91 -7.64 13.39
CA GLU A 214 -60.99 -7.98 12.46
C GLU A 214 -61.69 -9.28 12.86
N ASN A 215 -60.93 -10.32 13.20
CA ASN A 215 -61.47 -11.60 13.67
C ASN A 215 -62.26 -11.43 14.98
N LEU A 216 -61.78 -10.59 15.90
CA LEU A 216 -62.49 -10.30 17.15
C LEU A 216 -63.82 -9.57 16.89
N ARG A 217 -63.83 -8.59 15.98
CA ARG A 217 -65.07 -7.91 15.55
C ARG A 217 -66.04 -8.88 14.90
N ALA A 218 -65.57 -9.74 13.99
CA ALA A 218 -66.41 -10.74 13.33
C ALA A 218 -67.00 -11.76 14.32
N LEU A 219 -66.26 -12.12 15.37
CA LEU A 219 -66.77 -12.99 16.45
C LEU A 219 -67.80 -12.27 17.32
N GLN A 220 -67.61 -10.98 17.62
CA GLN A 220 -68.59 -10.15 18.33
C GLN A 220 -69.89 -9.99 17.53
N ASP A 221 -69.79 -9.68 16.24
CA ASP A 221 -70.94 -9.56 15.35
C ASP A 221 -71.73 -10.88 15.25
N ARG A 222 -71.03 -12.03 15.21
CA ARG A 222 -71.66 -13.36 15.25
C ARG A 222 -72.32 -13.67 16.60
N HIS A 223 -71.70 -13.25 17.69
CA HIS A 223 -72.28 -13.40 19.03
C HIS A 223 -73.57 -12.57 19.17
N ASP A 224 -73.56 -11.34 18.66
CA ASP A 224 -74.69 -10.42 18.74
C ASP A 224 -75.84 -10.81 17.79
N THR A 225 -75.53 -11.36 16.61
CA THR A 225 -76.54 -11.92 15.69
C THR A 225 -77.09 -13.28 16.12
N ALA A 226 -76.38 -14.05 16.96
CA ALA A 226 -76.83 -15.34 17.48
C ALA A 226 -77.84 -15.25 18.65
N GLY A 227 -78.17 -14.04 19.12
CA GLY A 227 -79.32 -13.82 20.00
C GLY A 227 -79.28 -14.52 21.37
N TYR A 228 -78.14 -14.52 22.07
CA TYR A 228 -78.09 -14.96 23.47
C TYR A 228 -78.35 -13.78 24.43
N PRO A 229 -79.24 -13.92 25.43
CA PRO A 229 -79.57 -12.83 26.35
C PRO A 229 -78.41 -12.54 27.31
N PRO A 230 -78.30 -11.31 27.84
CA PRO A 230 -77.22 -10.96 28.75
C PRO A 230 -77.30 -11.82 30.02
N MET A 231 -76.20 -12.46 30.41
CA MET A 231 -76.11 -13.14 31.70
C MET A 231 -76.31 -12.12 32.82
N THR A 232 -77.50 -12.12 33.40
CA THR A 232 -77.81 -11.38 34.62
C THR A 232 -76.98 -11.96 35.76
N ARG A 233 -76.30 -11.07 36.48
CA ARG A 233 -75.65 -11.38 37.75
C ARG A 233 -76.69 -11.98 38.70
N SER A 234 -76.59 -13.27 38.99
CA SER A 234 -77.29 -13.87 40.13
C SER A 234 -76.43 -13.72 41.38
N SER A 235 -77.07 -13.22 42.43
CA SER A 235 -76.53 -12.91 43.74
C SER A 235 -76.46 -14.15 44.66
N SER A 236 -75.29 -14.33 45.29
CA SER A 236 -75.04 -14.85 46.67
C SER A 236 -75.14 -16.37 46.94
N PRO A 237 -74.48 -16.92 47.99
CA PRO A 237 -73.94 -16.24 49.19
C PRO A 237 -72.47 -16.53 49.57
N ALA A 238 -72.04 -15.77 50.57
CA ALA A 238 -70.73 -15.75 51.20
C ALA A 238 -70.16 -17.11 51.60
N MET A 239 -68.87 -17.34 51.31
CA MET A 239 -68.03 -18.24 52.11
C MET A 239 -66.60 -17.72 52.23
N ARG A 240 -66.39 -17.05 53.37
CA ARG A 240 -65.21 -17.05 54.25
C ARG A 240 -63.81 -16.92 53.62
N ARG A 241 -63.20 -15.77 53.94
CA ARG A 241 -61.77 -15.48 53.85
C ARG A 241 -60.90 -16.55 54.52
N SER A 242 -59.83 -16.95 53.86
CA SER A 242 -58.54 -17.25 54.51
C SER A 242 -57.39 -16.74 53.65
N ARG A 243 -56.57 -15.88 54.27
CA ARG A 243 -55.33 -15.29 53.78
C ARG A 243 -54.24 -16.37 53.67
N THR A 244 -53.36 -16.25 52.66
CA THR A 244 -51.89 -16.45 52.74
C THR A 244 -51.28 -16.16 51.36
N THR A 245 -50.70 -14.96 51.15
CA THR A 245 -49.24 -14.67 51.12
C THR A 245 -48.51 -15.09 49.84
N THR A 246 -48.19 -14.09 49.01
CA THR A 246 -46.94 -13.98 48.21
C THR A 246 -45.71 -14.14 49.13
N PRO A 247 -44.45 -14.39 48.66
CA PRO A 247 -43.83 -13.67 47.53
C PRO A 247 -42.73 -14.40 46.70
N THR A 248 -42.20 -13.65 45.72
CA THR A 248 -40.80 -13.63 45.19
C THR A 248 -40.33 -14.86 44.39
N ARG A 249 -40.00 -14.76 43.11
CA ARG A 249 -38.96 -13.95 42.42
C ARG A 249 -37.55 -14.25 42.95
N SER A 250 -36.85 -15.09 42.20
CA SER A 250 -35.40 -15.10 41.97
C SER A 250 -35.20 -15.53 40.53
#